data_AF-A0A3L8D6R4-F1
#
_entry.id   AF-A0A3L8D6R4-F1
#
_cell.length_a   1.000
_cell.length_b   1.000
_cell.length_c   1.000
_cell.angle_alpha   90.00
_cell.angle_beta   90.00
_cell.angle_gamma   90.00
#
_symmetry.space_group_name_H-M   'P 1'
#
loop_
_entity.id
_entity.type
_entity.pdbx_description
1 polymer ?
#
loop_
_entity_poly.entity_id
_entity_poly.type
_entity_poly.pdbx_seq_one_letter_code
_entity_poly.pdbx_strand_id
1 'polypeptide(L)'
;MDKHANLLYVQDAQDNNVGHFAYIKNLSRLVSSQINKKNGQKYICRCLHYFYTNKKLEAHSVDCQRMNDCAIVLPNEEDKWLQFTHYNRKERMPFVVYADLECILQKTEEEDDDPKLYQCHQVFSIGYYVRCFYNDSLSGYRSRRDTDCISRFVEELRSLAYRVKATLSRNVPMVELTQDERDAVLYLRETVRAGRHAGS
;
A
#
# COMPACT_ATOMS: atom_id res chain seq x y z
N MET A 1 3.58 27.34 14.48
CA MET A 1 3.03 27.92 13.24
C MET A 1 3.05 26.83 12.19
N ASP A 2 1.90 26.22 11.95
CA ASP A 2 1.78 25.15 10.95
C ASP A 2 2.06 25.69 9.56
N LYS A 3 3.11 25.17 8.92
CA LYS A 3 3.45 25.50 7.53
C LYS A 3 2.47 24.76 6.63
N HIS A 4 1.44 25.47 6.16
CA HIS A 4 0.51 24.95 5.16
C HIS A 4 1.00 25.25 3.74
N ALA A 5 1.01 24.23 2.88
CA ALA A 5 1.32 24.36 1.45
C ALA A 5 0.06 24.11 0.62
N ASN A 6 -0.23 25.00 -0.33
CA ASN A 6 -1.31 24.83 -1.30
C ASN A 6 -0.74 24.23 -2.58
N LEU A 7 -1.32 23.14 -3.08
CA LEU A 7 -0.89 22.48 -4.33
C LEU A 7 -2.04 22.46 -5.33
N LEU A 8 -1.73 22.69 -6.60
CA LEU A 8 -2.63 22.51 -7.73
C LEU A 8 -2.25 21.23 -8.47
N TYR A 9 -3.17 20.30 -8.61
CA TYR A 9 -2.98 19.14 -9.48
C TYR A 9 -3.36 19.52 -10.92
N VAL A 10 -2.44 19.29 -11.86
CA VAL A 10 -2.64 19.52 -13.29
C VAL A 10 -2.46 18.18 -13.98
N GLN A 11 -3.54 17.65 -14.54
CA GLN A 11 -3.53 16.41 -15.30
C GLN A 11 -3.05 16.66 -16.72
N ASP A 12 -2.23 15.75 -17.27
CA ASP A 12 -1.85 15.81 -18.68
C ASP A 12 -3.08 15.52 -19.55
N ALA A 13 -3.32 16.37 -20.55
CA ALA A 13 -4.45 16.22 -21.46
C ALA A 13 -4.32 15.02 -22.41
N GLN A 14 -3.11 14.46 -22.55
CA GLN A 14 -2.80 13.38 -23.49
C GLN A 14 -2.68 12.01 -22.80
N ASP A 15 -2.32 11.99 -21.51
CA ASP A 15 -2.21 10.78 -20.71
C ASP A 15 -2.87 10.96 -19.34
N ASN A 16 -4.05 10.36 -19.17
CA ASN A 16 -4.83 10.45 -17.93
C ASN A 16 -4.11 9.85 -16.70
N ASN A 17 -3.02 9.08 -16.89
CA ASN A 17 -2.24 8.49 -15.80
C ASN A 17 -1.06 9.36 -15.35
N VAL A 18 -0.78 10.47 -16.04
CA VAL A 18 0.33 11.38 -15.71
C VAL A 18 -0.23 12.75 -15.30
N GLY A 19 0.20 13.24 -14.14
CA GLY A 19 -0.17 14.56 -13.66
C GLY A 19 0.91 15.18 -12.77
N HIS A 20 0.95 16.51 -12.73
CA HIS A 20 1.93 17.28 -12.00
C HIS A 20 1.28 18.08 -10.87
N PHE A 21 2.00 18.22 -9.76
CA PHE A 21 1.62 19.15 -8.68
C PHE A 21 2.39 20.46 -8.84
N ALA A 22 1.67 21.58 -8.87
CA ALA A 22 2.24 22.92 -8.87
C ALA A 22 2.02 23.61 -7.51
N TYR A 23 3.09 24.20 -6.97
CA TYR A 23 3.01 24.90 -5.69
C TYR A 23 2.36 26.28 -5.82
N ILE A 24 1.26 26.49 -5.10
CA ILE A 24 0.58 27.78 -5.01
C ILE A 24 1.11 28.56 -3.80
N LYS A 25 2.01 29.51 -4.08
CA LYS A 25 2.56 30.42 -3.05
C LYS A 25 1.51 31.35 -2.44
N ASN A 26 0.47 31.69 -3.19
CA ASN A 26 -0.57 32.61 -2.74
C ASN A 26 -1.92 32.28 -3.41
N LEU A 27 -2.76 31.52 -2.68
CA LEU A 27 -4.06 31.06 -3.17
C LEU A 27 -5.01 32.23 -3.43
N SER A 28 -5.02 33.21 -2.53
CA SER A 28 -5.81 34.43 -2.67
C SER A 28 -5.56 35.12 -4.00
N ARG A 29 -4.29 35.30 -4.39
CA ARG A 29 -3.92 35.94 -5.66
C ARG A 29 -4.35 35.11 -6.87
N LEU A 30 -4.18 33.79 -6.81
CA LEU A 30 -4.53 32.89 -7.91
C LEU A 30 -6.04 32.92 -8.22
N VAL A 31 -6.87 32.91 -7.17
CA VAL A 31 -8.33 32.77 -7.30
C VAL A 31 -9.03 34.13 -7.47
N SER A 32 -8.50 35.20 -6.86
CA SER A 32 -9.15 36.53 -6.92
C SER A 32 -9.36 37.03 -8.34
N SER A 33 -8.40 36.76 -9.25
CA SER A 33 -8.48 37.14 -10.66
C SER A 33 -9.57 36.41 -11.44
N GLN A 34 -9.99 35.24 -10.98
CA GLN A 34 -11.03 34.42 -11.62
C GLN A 34 -12.44 34.81 -11.15
N ILE A 35 -12.58 35.33 -9.93
CA ILE A 35 -13.88 35.64 -9.33
C ILE A 35 -14.44 36.98 -9.83
N ASN A 36 -13.62 38.03 -9.91
CA ASN A 36 -14.10 39.32 -10.42
C ASN A 36 -12.98 40.18 -11.03
N LYS A 37 -13.37 41.17 -11.84
CA LYS A 37 -12.46 42.15 -12.45
C LYS A 37 -12.01 43.29 -11.50
N LYS A 38 -12.32 43.21 -10.20
CA LYS A 38 -12.04 44.26 -9.22
C LYS A 38 -10.81 43.89 -8.37
N ASN A 39 -9.92 44.86 -8.13
CA ASN A 39 -8.61 44.64 -7.49
C ASN A 39 -8.65 44.41 -5.96
N GLY A 40 -9.64 43.71 -5.42
CA GLY A 40 -9.75 43.44 -3.98
C GLY A 40 -9.15 42.08 -3.59
N GLN A 41 -8.24 42.06 -2.61
CA GLN A 41 -7.74 40.82 -2.02
C GLN A 41 -8.89 39.99 -1.44
N LYS A 42 -8.95 38.71 -1.80
CA LYS A 42 -9.85 37.72 -1.20
C LYS A 42 -9.13 36.91 -0.14
N TYR A 43 -9.84 36.55 0.92
CA TYR A 43 -9.34 35.68 1.98
C TYR A 43 -10.06 34.34 1.87
N ILE A 44 -9.34 33.26 1.60
CA ILE A 44 -9.92 31.97 1.23
C ILE A 44 -9.68 30.97 2.36
N CYS A 45 -10.75 30.33 2.83
CA CYS A 45 -10.66 29.26 3.81
C CYS A 45 -10.31 27.92 3.12
N ARG A 46 -9.92 26.91 3.90
CA ARG A 46 -9.67 25.54 3.41
C ARG A 46 -10.88 24.88 2.76
N CYS A 47 -12.10 25.26 3.16
CA CYS A 47 -13.34 24.85 2.49
C CYS A 47 -13.57 25.56 1.13
N LEU A 48 -12.59 26.34 0.66
CA LEU A 48 -12.63 27.17 -0.56
C LEU A 48 -13.67 28.30 -0.53
N HIS A 49 -14.33 28.55 0.60
CA HIS A 49 -15.16 29.73 0.77
C HIS A 49 -14.30 31.00 0.87
N TYR A 50 -14.71 32.08 0.21
CA TYR A 50 -13.96 33.34 0.18
C TYR A 50 -14.65 34.45 0.99
N PHE A 51 -13.83 35.31 1.60
CA PHE A 51 -14.24 36.46 2.36
C PHE A 51 -13.54 37.72 1.86
N TYR A 52 -14.15 38.88 2.14
CA TYR A 52 -13.61 40.19 1.76
C TYR A 52 -12.68 40.79 2.83
N THR A 53 -12.66 40.21 4.03
CA THR A 53 -11.84 40.68 5.15
C THR A 53 -11.26 39.48 5.90
N ASN A 54 -10.04 39.63 6.42
CA ASN A 54 -9.40 38.60 7.23
C ASN A 54 -10.22 38.27 8.50
N LYS A 55 -10.81 39.27 9.15
CA LYS A 55 -11.69 39.05 10.34
C LYS A 55 -12.82 38.05 10.08
N LYS A 56 -13.44 38.09 8.90
CA LYS A 56 -14.52 37.15 8.53
C LYS A 56 -13.98 35.75 8.27
N LEU A 57 -12.78 35.64 7.68
CA LEU A 57 -12.09 34.36 7.52
C LEU A 57 -11.76 33.74 8.88
N GLU A 58 -11.23 34.51 9.82
CA GLU A 58 -10.89 34.01 11.16
C GLU A 58 -12.13 33.56 11.94
N ALA A 59 -13.23 34.33 11.87
CA ALA A 59 -14.49 33.90 12.47
C ALA A 59 -14.99 32.57 11.88
N HIS A 60 -14.91 32.43 10.56
CA HIS A 60 -15.32 31.20 9.88
C HIS A 60 -14.35 30.03 10.11
N SER A 61 -13.05 30.28 10.30
CA SER A 61 -12.04 29.21 10.40
C SER A 61 -12.28 28.31 11.61
N VAL A 62 -12.77 28.89 12.71
CA VAL A 62 -13.13 28.17 13.95
C VAL A 62 -14.26 27.18 13.68
N ASP A 63 -15.35 27.64 13.06
CA ASP A 63 -16.52 26.80 12.78
C ASP A 63 -16.21 25.78 11.68
N CYS A 64 -15.49 26.20 10.64
CA CYS A 64 -15.10 25.35 9.52
C CYS A 64 -14.21 24.19 9.97
N GLN A 65 -13.32 24.38 10.95
CA GLN A 65 -12.50 23.29 11.48
C GLN A 65 -13.32 22.28 12.28
N ARG A 66 -14.36 22.73 12.97
CA ARG A 66 -15.23 21.87 13.79
C ARG A 66 -16.23 21.06 12.94
N MET A 67 -16.71 21.63 11.84
CA MET A 67 -17.77 21.05 11.01
C MET A 67 -17.27 20.31 9.77
N ASN A 68 -16.04 20.57 9.33
CA ASN A 68 -15.53 19.93 8.12
C ASN A 68 -14.97 18.54 8.46
N ASP A 69 -15.79 17.50 8.29
CA ASP A 69 -15.40 16.09 8.43
C ASP A 69 -14.22 15.68 7.53
N CYS A 70 -13.92 16.49 6.51
CA CYS A 70 -12.77 16.31 5.61
C CYS A 70 -11.53 17.13 6.05
N ALA A 71 -11.54 17.73 7.24
CA ALA A 71 -10.35 18.34 7.80
C ALA A 71 -9.28 17.26 8.03
N ILE A 72 -8.23 17.28 7.20
CA ILE A 72 -7.07 16.42 7.37
C ILE A 72 -6.42 16.80 8.70
N VAL A 73 -6.61 15.96 9.72
CA VAL A 73 -5.90 16.07 10.99
C VAL A 73 -4.50 15.51 10.76
N LEU A 74 -3.52 16.41 10.72
CA LEU A 74 -2.12 16.01 10.68
C LEU A 74 -1.70 15.54 12.09
N PRO A 75 -0.84 14.51 12.18
CA PRO A 75 -0.27 14.12 13.47
C PRO A 75 0.51 15.27 14.08
N ASN A 76 0.39 15.46 15.39
CA ASN A 76 1.19 16.43 16.15
C ASN A 76 2.53 15.79 16.56
N GLU A 77 3.35 16.50 17.35
CA GLU A 77 4.64 15.98 17.82
C GLU A 77 4.53 14.70 18.67
N GLU A 78 3.38 14.46 19.29
CA GLU A 78 3.11 13.28 20.12
C GLU A 78 2.68 12.08 19.26
N ASP A 79 1.90 12.31 18.20
CA ASP A 79 1.35 11.27 17.31
C ASP A 79 2.13 11.08 16.00
N LYS A 80 3.29 11.73 15.86
CA LYS A 80 4.10 11.71 14.61
C LYS A 80 4.62 10.32 14.22
N TRP A 81 4.62 9.37 15.14
CA TRP A 81 5.14 8.02 14.90
C TRP A 81 4.00 7.02 14.71
N LEU A 82 3.88 6.50 13.49
CA LEU A 82 2.98 5.39 13.18
C LEU A 82 3.68 4.07 13.49
N GLN A 83 3.05 3.22 14.28
CA GLN A 83 3.49 1.86 14.54
C GLN A 83 2.36 0.86 14.23
N PHE A 84 2.73 -0.28 13.65
CA PHE A 84 1.79 -1.38 13.48
C PHE A 84 1.56 -2.05 14.84
N THR A 85 0.35 -1.97 15.36
CA THR A 85 -0.03 -2.62 16.63
C THR A 85 -0.60 -4.02 16.42
N HIS A 86 -1.16 -4.29 15.24
CA HIS A 86 -1.87 -5.53 14.93
C HIS A 86 -1.23 -6.28 13.75
N TYR A 87 -0.04 -6.83 13.95
CA TYR A 87 0.68 -7.63 12.95
C TYR A 87 -0.13 -8.80 12.40
N ASN A 88 -1.02 -9.39 13.20
CA ASN A 88 -1.89 -10.49 12.80
C ASN A 88 -3.00 -10.07 11.83
N ARG A 89 -3.25 -8.76 11.68
CA ARG A 89 -4.23 -8.20 10.73
C ARG A 89 -3.60 -7.82 9.39
N LYS A 90 -2.33 -8.17 9.17
CA LYS A 90 -1.72 -8.04 7.84
C LYS A 90 -2.51 -8.89 6.85
N GLU A 91 -2.79 -8.32 5.70
CA GLU A 91 -3.32 -9.09 4.58
C GLU A 91 -2.37 -10.24 4.28
N ARG A 92 -2.90 -11.47 4.25
CA ARG A 92 -2.08 -12.64 3.93
C ARG A 92 -1.63 -12.53 2.48
N MET A 93 -0.36 -12.84 2.22
CA MET A 93 0.12 -12.86 0.84
C MET A 93 -0.69 -13.86 0.01
N PRO A 94 -1.16 -13.48 -1.19
CA PRO A 94 -1.90 -14.33 -2.13
C PRO A 94 -1.35 -15.75 -2.29
N PHE A 95 -0.04 -15.80 -2.48
CA PHE A 95 0.74 -16.97 -2.84
C PHE A 95 1.98 -16.99 -1.96
N VAL A 96 2.28 -18.14 -1.37
CA VAL A 96 3.49 -18.37 -0.58
C VAL A 96 4.16 -19.62 -1.12
N VAL A 97 5.48 -19.60 -1.25
CA VAL A 97 6.28 -20.76 -1.66
C VAL A 97 7.16 -21.15 -0.49
N TYR A 98 6.99 -22.38 -0.02
CA TYR A 98 7.90 -23.03 0.93
C TYR A 98 8.79 -23.97 0.14
N ALA A 99 10.10 -23.85 0.26
CA ALA A 99 11.04 -24.68 -0.48
C ALA A 99 12.16 -25.16 0.44
N ASP A 100 12.62 -26.37 0.19
CA ASP A 100 13.71 -27.01 0.91
C ASP A 100 14.59 -27.82 -0.05
N LEU A 101 15.89 -27.87 0.24
CA LEU A 101 16.93 -28.41 -0.63
C LEU A 101 17.75 -29.45 0.13
N GLU A 102 18.04 -30.57 -0.51
CA GLU A 102 18.96 -31.58 0.02
C GLU A 102 20.20 -31.68 -0.85
N CYS A 103 21.35 -31.80 -0.19
CA CYS A 103 22.65 -31.90 -0.83
C CYS A 103 23.25 -33.29 -0.67
N ILE A 104 23.93 -33.77 -1.70
CA ILE A 104 24.89 -34.86 -1.58
C ILE A 104 26.27 -34.29 -1.25
N LEU A 105 27.07 -35.10 -0.56
CA LEU A 105 28.47 -34.80 -0.27
C LEU A 105 29.32 -35.41 -1.38
N GLN A 106 29.92 -34.56 -2.21
CA GLN A 106 30.91 -34.98 -3.19
C GLN A 106 32.31 -34.83 -2.58
N LYS A 107 33.16 -35.85 -2.73
CA LYS A 107 34.56 -35.74 -2.32
C LYS A 107 35.27 -34.79 -3.27
N THR A 108 36.09 -33.90 -2.72
CA THR A 108 36.97 -33.05 -3.51
C THR A 108 38.07 -33.94 -4.11
N GLU A 109 38.25 -33.92 -5.43
CA GLU A 109 39.31 -34.69 -6.13
C GLU A 109 40.64 -33.92 -6.21
N GLU A 110 40.68 -32.67 -5.73
CA GLU A 110 41.88 -31.83 -5.77
C GLU A 110 42.82 -32.19 -4.62
N GLU A 111 43.98 -32.76 -4.98
CA GLU A 111 45.13 -33.02 -4.11
C GLU A 111 45.96 -31.74 -3.79
N ASP A 112 45.40 -30.51 -3.84
CA ASP A 112 46.20 -29.30 -3.63
C ASP A 112 45.62 -28.21 -2.69
N ASP A 113 46.53 -27.76 -1.81
CA ASP A 113 46.64 -26.60 -0.91
C ASP A 113 45.74 -26.33 0.33
N ASP A 114 44.56 -26.92 0.53
CA ASP A 114 43.85 -26.78 1.84
C ASP A 114 43.37 -28.12 2.43
N PRO A 115 44.06 -28.67 3.46
CA PRO A 115 43.72 -29.95 4.08
C PRO A 115 42.37 -29.95 4.83
N LYS A 116 41.62 -28.84 4.81
CA LYS A 116 40.31 -28.71 5.47
C LYS A 116 39.10 -28.92 4.55
N LEU A 117 39.26 -28.94 3.23
CA LEU A 117 38.15 -29.04 2.26
C LEU A 117 37.92 -30.48 1.77
N TYR A 118 37.44 -31.33 2.68
CA TYR A 118 37.21 -32.76 2.42
C TYR A 118 35.97 -33.05 1.54
N GLN A 119 34.94 -32.20 1.61
CA GLN A 119 33.64 -32.43 0.96
C GLN A 119 33.02 -31.14 0.42
N CYS A 120 32.40 -31.24 -0.76
CA CYS A 120 31.57 -30.20 -1.36
C CYS A 120 30.09 -30.60 -1.29
N HIS A 121 29.22 -29.67 -0.86
CA HIS A 121 27.77 -29.85 -0.90
C HIS A 121 27.26 -29.55 -2.31
N GLN A 122 26.84 -30.59 -3.02
CA GLN A 122 26.16 -30.44 -4.29
C GLN A 122 24.66 -30.67 -4.07
N VAL A 123 23.84 -29.69 -4.43
CA VAL A 123 22.37 -29.86 -4.40
C VAL A 123 22.00 -31.00 -5.33
N PHE A 124 21.19 -31.93 -4.82
CA PHE A 124 20.71 -33.07 -5.60
C PHE A 124 19.19 -33.21 -5.60
N SER A 125 18.51 -32.60 -4.63
CA SER A 125 17.07 -32.56 -4.65
C SER A 125 16.49 -31.28 -4.10
N ILE A 126 15.30 -30.97 -4.60
CA ILE A 126 14.49 -29.86 -4.12
C ILE A 126 13.05 -30.33 -3.93
N GLY A 127 12.42 -29.90 -2.85
CA GLY A 127 10.99 -30.02 -2.62
C GLY A 127 10.41 -28.64 -2.35
N TYR A 128 9.27 -28.32 -2.94
CA TYR A 128 8.60 -27.07 -2.66
C TYR A 128 7.08 -27.19 -2.70
N TYR A 129 6.42 -26.42 -1.83
CA TYR A 129 4.98 -26.32 -1.71
C TYR A 129 4.53 -24.89 -2.01
N VAL A 130 3.68 -24.74 -3.01
CA VAL A 130 2.99 -23.49 -3.31
C VAL A 130 1.67 -23.49 -2.57
N ARG A 131 1.42 -22.46 -1.75
CA ARG A 131 0.13 -22.20 -1.09
C ARG A 131 -0.55 -21.02 -1.76
N CYS A 132 -1.77 -21.20 -2.26
CA CYS A 132 -2.65 -20.13 -2.69
C CYS A 132 -3.78 -19.95 -1.68
N PHE A 133 -3.98 -18.73 -1.16
CA PHE A 133 -5.04 -18.45 -0.18
C PHE A 133 -6.40 -18.17 -0.81
N TYR A 134 -6.45 -17.89 -2.12
CA TYR A 134 -7.71 -17.61 -2.83
C TYR A 134 -8.38 -18.85 -3.40
N ASN A 135 -7.57 -19.82 -3.86
CA ASN A 135 -8.05 -21.03 -4.49
C ASN A 135 -7.10 -22.18 -4.18
N ASP A 136 -7.57 -23.11 -3.35
CA ASP A 136 -6.79 -24.26 -2.90
C ASP A 136 -6.34 -25.16 -4.07
N SER A 137 -7.09 -25.18 -5.19
CA SER A 137 -6.73 -25.94 -6.38
C SER A 137 -5.45 -25.46 -7.07
N LEU A 138 -4.98 -24.25 -6.74
CA LEU A 138 -3.71 -23.71 -7.23
C LEU A 138 -2.55 -24.01 -6.26
N SER A 139 -2.84 -24.53 -5.07
CA SER A 139 -1.84 -25.02 -4.14
C SER A 139 -1.31 -26.37 -4.61
N GLY A 140 -0.06 -26.68 -4.29
CA GLY A 140 0.51 -27.97 -4.66
C GLY A 140 1.96 -28.15 -4.25
N TYR A 141 2.31 -29.41 -3.98
CA TYR A 141 3.68 -29.82 -3.73
C TYR A 141 4.32 -30.35 -5.01
N ARG A 142 5.59 -30.01 -5.20
CA ARG A 142 6.44 -30.55 -6.27
C ARG A 142 7.80 -30.87 -5.68
N SER A 143 8.41 -31.91 -6.22
CA SER A 143 9.78 -32.26 -5.86
C SER A 143 10.52 -32.85 -7.05
N ARG A 144 11.83 -32.75 -6.99
CA ARG A 144 12.72 -33.21 -8.05
C ARG A 144 14.02 -33.72 -7.45
N ARG A 145 14.54 -34.79 -8.04
CA ARG A 145 15.79 -35.44 -7.67
C ARG A 145 16.60 -35.70 -8.94
N ASP A 146 17.43 -34.74 -9.31
CA ASP A 146 18.30 -34.83 -10.48
C ASP A 146 19.41 -33.77 -10.37
N THR A 147 20.44 -33.91 -11.19
CA THR A 147 21.59 -32.99 -11.25
C THR A 147 21.19 -31.58 -11.70
N ASP A 148 20.07 -31.46 -12.43
CA ASP A 148 19.57 -30.20 -12.98
C ASP A 148 18.45 -29.60 -12.11
N CYS A 149 18.29 -30.08 -10.87
CA CYS A 149 17.11 -29.80 -10.07
C CYS A 149 16.93 -28.30 -9.77
N ILE A 150 18.04 -27.58 -9.61
CA ILE A 150 18.07 -26.12 -9.46
C ILE A 150 17.58 -25.41 -10.72
N SER A 151 18.13 -25.75 -11.88
CA SER A 151 17.76 -25.12 -13.16
C SER A 151 16.27 -25.31 -13.43
N ARG A 152 15.77 -26.52 -13.23
CA ARG A 152 14.34 -26.84 -13.36
C ARG A 152 13.48 -26.09 -12.36
N PHE A 153 13.91 -26.00 -11.11
CA PHE A 153 13.18 -25.23 -10.09
C PHE A 153 13.05 -23.75 -10.46
N VAL A 154 14.12 -23.13 -10.97
CA VAL A 154 14.09 -21.74 -11.42
C VAL A 154 13.13 -21.54 -12.58
N GLU A 155 13.10 -22.46 -13.56
CA GLU A 155 12.13 -22.46 -14.65
C GLU A 155 10.68 -22.58 -14.13
N GLU A 156 10.45 -23.50 -13.19
CA GLU A 156 9.13 -23.72 -12.59
C GLU A 156 8.67 -22.50 -11.75
N LEU A 157 9.57 -21.84 -11.02
CA LEU A 157 9.30 -20.58 -10.32
C LEU A 157 8.97 -19.44 -11.28
N ARG A 158 9.70 -19.34 -12.40
CA ARG A 158 9.41 -18.34 -13.43
C ARG A 158 8.04 -18.55 -14.05
N SER A 159 7.69 -19.79 -14.36
CA SER A 159 6.35 -20.16 -14.85
C SER A 159 5.26 -19.87 -13.81
N LEU A 160 5.52 -20.16 -12.53
CA LEU A 160 4.64 -19.79 -11.43
C LEU A 160 4.42 -18.27 -11.37
N ALA A 161 5.47 -17.46 -11.48
CA ALA A 161 5.36 -16.00 -11.44
C ALA A 161 4.44 -15.46 -12.56
N TYR A 162 4.54 -16.00 -13.78
CA TYR A 162 3.62 -15.62 -14.87
C TYR A 162 2.17 -16.02 -14.57
N ARG A 163 1.93 -17.22 -14.05
CA ARG A 163 0.57 -17.67 -13.67
C ARG A 163 -0.02 -16.83 -12.54
N VAL A 164 0.79 -16.50 -11.54
CA VAL A 164 0.40 -15.63 -10.42
C VAL A 164 0.06 -14.24 -10.94
N LYS A 165 0.92 -13.65 -11.80
CA LYS A 165 0.65 -12.35 -12.42
C LYS A 165 -0.67 -12.36 -13.19
N ALA A 166 -0.90 -13.35 -14.05
CA ALA A 166 -2.15 -13.48 -14.80
C ALA A 166 -3.38 -13.60 -13.87
N THR A 167 -3.24 -14.30 -12.75
CA THR A 167 -4.30 -14.44 -11.75
C THR A 167 -4.59 -13.12 -11.05
N LEU A 168 -3.56 -12.40 -10.61
CA LEU A 168 -3.70 -11.13 -9.88
C LEU A 168 -4.11 -9.97 -10.78
N SER A 169 -3.79 -10.01 -12.08
CA SER A 169 -4.22 -8.98 -13.05
C SER A 169 -5.68 -9.12 -13.50
N ARG A 170 -6.36 -10.22 -13.15
CA ARG A 170 -7.76 -10.42 -13.52
C ARG A 170 -8.66 -9.68 -12.54
N ASN A 171 -9.30 -8.61 -13.00
CA ASN A 171 -10.34 -7.95 -12.24
C ASN A 171 -11.57 -8.87 -12.12
N VAL A 172 -11.90 -9.26 -10.90
CA VAL A 172 -13.11 -10.04 -10.59
C VAL A 172 -14.12 -9.09 -9.96
N PRO A 173 -15.39 -9.07 -10.42
CA PRO A 173 -16.43 -8.31 -9.76
C PRO A 173 -16.50 -8.65 -8.28
N MET A 174 -16.68 -7.64 -7.44
CA MET A 174 -16.91 -7.85 -6.02
C MET A 174 -18.17 -8.69 -5.85
N VAL A 175 -18.06 -9.83 -5.16
CA VAL A 175 -19.23 -10.64 -4.82
C VAL A 175 -20.09 -9.83 -3.86
N GLU A 176 -21.42 -9.86 -4.06
CA GLU A 176 -22.31 -9.21 -3.11
C GLU A 176 -22.15 -9.83 -1.72
N LEU A 177 -21.99 -8.97 -0.72
CA LEU A 177 -21.95 -9.40 0.67
C LEU A 177 -23.24 -10.15 1.02
N THR A 178 -23.08 -11.27 1.71
CA THR A 178 -24.18 -11.97 2.37
C THR A 178 -24.82 -11.07 3.43
N GLN A 179 -26.06 -11.38 3.84
CA GLN A 179 -26.74 -10.60 4.87
C GLN A 179 -25.92 -10.56 6.18
N ASP A 180 -25.37 -11.70 6.60
CA ASP A 180 -24.53 -11.82 7.80
C ASP A 180 -23.27 -10.94 7.71
N GLU A 181 -22.61 -10.91 6.55
CA GLU A 181 -21.43 -10.05 6.34
C GLU A 181 -21.81 -8.57 6.34
N ARG A 182 -22.97 -8.20 5.76
CA ARG A 182 -23.48 -6.81 5.81
C ARG A 182 -23.72 -6.39 7.25
N ASP A 183 -24.36 -7.24 8.04
CA ASP A 183 -24.67 -6.97 9.44
C ASP A 183 -23.41 -6.87 10.29
N ALA A 184 -22.41 -7.74 10.05
CA ALA A 184 -21.10 -7.64 10.69
C ALA A 184 -20.35 -6.33 10.35
N VAL A 185 -20.41 -5.89 9.09
CA VAL A 185 -19.81 -4.60 8.67
C VAL A 185 -20.54 -3.42 9.33
N LEU A 186 -21.87 -3.47 9.44
CA LEU A 186 -22.65 -2.44 10.13
C LEU A 186 -22.28 -2.36 11.62
N TYR A 187 -22.23 -3.50 12.31
CA TYR A 187 -21.81 -3.58 13.71
C TYR A 187 -20.39 -3.05 13.94
N LEU A 188 -19.44 -3.38 13.06
CA LEU A 188 -18.07 -2.85 13.13
C LEU A 188 -18.03 -1.32 12.90
N ARG A 189 -18.86 -0.79 12.01
CA ARG A 189 -18.96 0.66 11.80
C ARG A 189 -19.50 1.38 13.03
N GLU A 190 -20.51 0.81 13.68
CA GLU A 190 -21.11 1.37 14.89
C GLU A 190 -20.14 1.33 16.08
N THR A 191 -19.42 0.23 16.27
CA THR A 191 -18.42 0.10 17.35
C THR A 191 -17.20 1.01 17.14
N VAL A 192 -16.72 1.19 15.90
CA VAL A 192 -15.65 2.16 15.60
C VAL A 192 -16.12 3.60 15.84
N ARG A 193 -17.39 3.93 15.56
CA ARG A 193 -17.97 5.24 15.89
C ARG A 193 -18.08 5.43 17.40
N ALA A 194 -18.57 4.44 18.14
CA ALA A 194 -18.71 4.50 19.58
C ALA A 194 -17.36 4.62 20.32
N GLY A 195 -16.33 3.87 19.86
CA GLY A 195 -14.99 3.91 20.44
C GLY A 195 -14.26 5.25 20.27
N ARG A 196 -14.62 6.06 19.26
CA ARG A 196 -14.09 7.42 19.09
C ARG A 196 -14.71 8.45 20.03
N HIS A 197 -15.88 8.17 20.60
CA HIS A 197 -16.55 9.06 21.57
C HIS A 197 -16.17 8.77 23.03
N ALA A 198 -15.54 7.63 23.31
CA ALA A 198 -15.13 7.24 24.66
C ALA A 198 -13.68 7.59 25.01
N GLY A 199 -12.94 8.23 24.09
CA GLY A 199 -11.51 8.55 24.23
C GLY A 199 -11.19 10.05 24.25
N SER A 200 -12.16 10.91 24.56
CA SER A 200 -11.99 12.36 24.74
C SER A 200 -12.13 12.76 26.21
#